data_AF-A0A967YC05-F1
#
_entry.id   AF-A0A967YC05-F1
#
_cell.length_a   1.000
_cell.length_b   1.000
_cell.length_c   1.000
_cell.angle_alpha   90.00
_cell.angle_beta   90.00
_cell.angle_gamma   90.00
#
_symmetry.space_group_name_H-M   'P 1'
#
loop_
_entity.id
_entity.type
_entity.pdbx_description
1 polymer ?
#
loop_
_entity_poly.entity_id
_entity_poly.type
_entity_poly.pdbx_seq_one_letter_code
_entity_poly.pdbx_strand_id
1 'polypeptide(L)'
;MTIERDKRKLSAVLSADVKGYSRLMGEDESGTVRTLKEYREIMVKLIQRYRGRVVDSPGDNLLAEFVSVVDAVDCAVEIQKELKLRNDELPEARRMEFRIGVNLGDVVEDGESIYGDGVNIAARVESLAD
;
A
#
# COMPACT_ATOMS: atom_id res chain seq x y z
N MET A 1 -2.57 34.97 -18.47
CA MET A 1 -2.59 33.53 -18.20
C MET A 1 -2.08 33.33 -16.79
N THR A 2 -2.96 33.05 -15.84
CA THR A 2 -2.58 32.67 -14.49
C THR A 2 -1.94 31.30 -14.60
N ILE A 3 -0.67 31.16 -14.18
CA ILE A 3 -0.05 29.84 -14.05
C ILE A 3 -0.81 29.16 -12.93
N GLU A 4 -1.66 28.20 -13.27
CA GLU A 4 -2.29 27.32 -12.31
C GLU A 4 -1.15 26.53 -11.67
N ARG A 5 -0.78 26.91 -10.45
CA ARG A 5 0.28 26.21 -9.73
C ARG A 5 -0.30 24.88 -9.28
N ASP A 6 0.33 23.79 -9.70
CA ASP A 6 0.07 22.45 -9.18
C ASP A 6 -0.14 22.48 -7.67
N LYS A 7 -1.23 21.88 -7.20
CA LYS A 7 -1.57 21.88 -5.77
C LYS A 7 -0.62 20.93 -5.04
N ARG A 8 0.44 21.50 -4.47
CA ARG A 8 1.46 20.77 -3.72
C ARG A 8 1.10 20.68 -2.24
N LYS A 9 1.36 19.51 -1.65
CA LYS A 9 1.24 19.29 -0.21
C LYS A 9 2.32 18.31 0.27
N LEU A 10 2.70 18.44 1.54
CA LEU A 10 3.50 17.45 2.23
C LEU A 10 2.58 16.29 2.65
N SER A 11 2.92 15.05 2.28
CA SER A 11 2.10 13.87 2.58
C SER A 11 2.98 12.67 2.95
N ALA A 12 2.50 11.84 3.87
CA ALA A 12 3.10 10.54 4.15
C ALA A 12 2.48 9.51 3.22
N VAL A 13 3.30 8.92 2.36
CA VAL A 13 2.88 7.95 1.35
C VAL A 13 3.27 6.55 1.80
N LEU A 14 2.31 5.64 1.75
CA LEU A 14 2.47 4.21 1.99
C LEU A 14 2.28 3.47 0.67
N SER A 15 3.29 2.72 0.25
CA SER A 15 3.24 1.80 -0.88
C SER A 15 3.30 0.38 -0.36
N ALA A 16 2.40 -0.49 -0.83
CA ALA A 16 2.39 -1.90 -0.47
C ALA A 16 2.24 -2.78 -1.72
N ASP A 17 2.94 -3.91 -1.76
CA ASP A 17 2.96 -4.84 -2.89
C ASP A 17 3.10 -6.29 -2.43
N VAL A 18 2.61 -7.24 -3.23
CA VAL A 18 2.66 -8.67 -2.86
C VAL A 18 4.01 -9.28 -3.25
N LYS A 19 4.68 -9.90 -2.28
CA LYS A 19 5.90 -10.66 -2.52
C LYS A 19 5.58 -11.93 -3.33
N GLY A 20 6.14 -12.03 -4.53
CA GLY A 20 6.02 -13.22 -5.37
C GLY A 20 4.63 -13.43 -5.98
N TYR A 21 3.88 -12.36 -6.25
CA TYR A 21 2.54 -12.42 -6.81
C TYR A 21 2.42 -13.30 -8.06
N SER A 22 3.35 -13.19 -9.01
CA SER A 22 3.34 -14.01 -10.24
C SER A 22 3.43 -15.51 -9.97
N ARG A 23 4.15 -15.93 -8.92
CA ARG A 23 4.23 -17.34 -8.52
C ARG A 23 2.87 -17.80 -7.98
N LEU A 24 2.27 -17.03 -7.06
CA LEU A 24 0.96 -17.35 -6.47
C LEU A 24 -0.13 -17.47 -7.55
N MET A 25 -0.11 -16.55 -8.52
CA MET A 25 -1.00 -16.57 -9.68
C MET A 25 -0.80 -17.83 -10.53
N GLY A 26 0.46 -18.20 -10.84
CA GLY A 26 0.76 -19.40 -11.63
C GLY A 26 0.33 -20.71 -10.95
N GLU A 27 0.31 -20.76 -9.62
CA GLU A 27 -0.10 -21.95 -8.85
C GLU A 27 -1.62 -22.06 -8.69
N ASP A 28 -2.31 -20.96 -8.39
CA ASP A 28 -3.77 -20.89 -8.27
C ASP A 28 -4.24 -19.44 -8.43
N GLU A 29 -4.63 -19.08 -9.65
CA GLU A 29 -5.12 -17.73 -9.98
C GLU A 29 -6.36 -17.36 -9.15
N SER A 30 -7.33 -18.28 -9.06
CA SER A 30 -8.61 -18.01 -8.42
C SER A 30 -8.46 -17.83 -6.91
N GLY A 31 -7.67 -18.67 -6.25
CA GLY A 31 -7.36 -18.52 -4.83
C GLY A 31 -6.52 -17.29 -4.53
N THR A 32 -5.59 -16.93 -5.41
CA THR A 32 -4.76 -15.73 -5.25
C THR A 32 -5.61 -14.47 -5.34
N VAL A 33 -6.49 -14.37 -6.33
CA VAL A 33 -7.41 -13.23 -6.46
C VAL A 33 -8.36 -13.13 -5.26
N ARG A 34 -8.87 -14.25 -4.72
CA ARG A 34 -9.70 -14.24 -3.51
C ARG A 34 -8.94 -13.70 -2.30
N THR A 35 -7.73 -14.22 -2.06
CA THR A 35 -6.89 -13.80 -0.92
C THR A 35 -6.50 -12.33 -1.03
N LEU A 36 -6.12 -11.88 -2.23
CA LEU A 36 -5.78 -10.47 -2.49
C LEU A 36 -6.96 -9.54 -2.17
N LYS A 37 -8.19 -9.90 -2.57
CA LYS A 37 -9.39 -9.12 -2.26
C LYS A 37 -9.63 -9.01 -0.75
N GLU A 38 -9.53 -10.13 -0.04
CA GLU A 38 -9.70 -10.14 1.42
C GLU A 38 -8.65 -9.25 2.11
N TYR A 39 -7.38 -9.38 1.72
CA TYR A 39 -6.29 -8.63 2.34
C TYR A 39 -6.41 -7.14 2.02
N ARG A 40 -6.87 -6.78 0.81
CA ARG A 40 -7.19 -5.40 0.46
C ARG A 40 -8.31 -4.81 1.30
N GLU A 41 -9.39 -5.55 1.54
CA GLU A 41 -10.48 -5.06 2.39
C GLU A 41 -9.99 -4.77 3.82
N ILE A 42 -9.09 -5.60 4.34
CA ILE A 42 -8.47 -5.40 5.65
C ILE A 42 -7.58 -4.16 5.63
N MET A 43 -6.69 -4.04 4.65
CA MET A 43 -5.80 -2.88 4.51
C MET A 43 -6.60 -1.59 4.38
N VAL A 44 -7.65 -1.53 3.56
CA VAL A 44 -8.52 -0.35 3.41
C VAL A 44 -9.13 0.06 4.75
N LYS A 45 -9.66 -0.89 5.53
CA LYS A 45 -10.25 -0.61 6.85
C LYS A 45 -9.20 -0.08 7.82
N LEU A 46 -8.00 -0.65 7.83
CA LEU A 46 -6.91 -0.18 8.68
C LEU A 46 -6.44 1.21 8.26
N ILE A 47 -6.23 1.46 6.97
CA ILE A 47 -5.86 2.78 6.45
C ILE A 47 -6.87 3.84 6.89
N GLN A 48 -8.17 3.57 6.74
CA GLN A 48 -9.23 4.47 7.21
C GLN A 48 -9.21 4.66 8.73
N ARG A 49 -9.00 3.60 9.52
CA ARG A 49 -8.88 3.66 10.99
C ARG A 49 -7.75 4.58 11.44
N TYR A 50 -6.64 4.57 10.71
CA TYR A 50 -5.49 5.46 10.91
C TYR A 50 -5.61 6.77 10.12
N ARG A 51 -6.82 7.17 9.72
CA ARG A 51 -7.09 8.47 9.06
C ARG A 51 -6.35 8.67 7.73
N GLY A 52 -5.91 7.58 7.10
CA GLY A 52 -5.37 7.57 5.76
C GLY A 52 -6.45 7.43 4.70
N ARG A 53 -6.03 7.60 3.45
CA ARG A 53 -6.85 7.47 2.24
C ARG A 53 -6.14 6.56 1.27
N VAL A 54 -6.84 5.56 0.74
CA VAL A 54 -6.34 4.79 -0.41
C VAL A 54 -6.44 5.68 -1.65
N VAL A 55 -5.31 5.87 -2.31
CA VAL A 55 -5.18 6.68 -3.52
C VAL A 55 -5.43 5.80 -4.75
N ASP A 56 -4.79 4.63 -4.79
CA ASP A 56 -4.89 3.69 -5.92
C ASP A 56 -4.58 2.25 -5.46
N SER A 57 -4.98 1.25 -6.24
CA SER A 57 -4.62 -0.17 -6.00
C SER A 57 -4.48 -0.98 -7.30
N PRO A 58 -3.53 -0.62 -8.18
CA PRO A 58 -3.37 -1.29 -9.47
C PRO A 58 -2.74 -2.68 -9.29
N GLY A 59 -3.29 -3.70 -9.97
CA GLY A 59 -2.72 -5.06 -9.94
C GLY A 59 -2.80 -5.68 -8.54
N ASP A 60 -1.66 -5.94 -7.92
CA ASP A 60 -1.42 -6.39 -6.55
C ASP A 60 -0.92 -5.28 -5.61
N ASN A 61 -0.61 -4.10 -6.16
CA ASN A 61 -0.16 -2.94 -5.40
C ASN A 61 -1.31 -2.24 -4.67
N LEU A 62 -0.97 -1.49 -3.63
CA LEU A 62 -1.84 -0.56 -2.92
C LEU A 62 -1.04 0.69 -2.55
N LEU A 63 -1.58 1.85 -2.92
CA LEU A 63 -1.03 3.17 -2.60
C LEU A 63 -1.99 3.92 -1.68
N ALA A 64 -1.47 4.41 -0.55
CA ALA A 64 -2.23 5.20 0.39
C ALA A 64 -1.47 6.45 0.82
N GLU A 65 -2.21 7.47 1.22
CA GLU A 65 -1.65 8.68 1.78
C GLU A 65 -2.22 8.99 3.18
N PHE A 66 -1.40 9.64 3.98
CA PHE A 66 -1.70 10.05 5.35
C PHE A 66 -1.19 11.47 5.57
N VAL A 67 -1.93 12.25 6.36
CA VAL A 67 -1.45 13.56 6.82
C VAL A 67 -0.36 13.40 7.89
N SER A 68 -0.43 12.33 8.69
CA SER A 68 0.51 12.03 9.77
C SER A 68 1.42 10.86 9.39
N VAL A 69 2.74 11.06 9.45
CA VAL A 69 3.72 9.97 9.25
C VAL A 69 3.63 8.92 10.35
N VAL A 70 3.25 9.31 11.58
CA VAL A 70 3.04 8.37 12.68
C VAL A 70 1.88 7.44 12.38
N ASP A 71 0.76 8.01 11.88
CA ASP A 71 -0.41 7.21 11.49
C ASP A 71 -0.06 6.23 10.35
N ALA A 72 0.73 6.67 9.36
CA ALA A 72 1.17 5.82 8.26
C ALA A 72 2.01 4.63 8.75
N VAL A 73 2.97 4.87 9.65
CA VAL A 73 3.85 3.82 10.18
C VAL A 73 3.10 2.87 11.10
N ASP A 74 2.26 3.39 12.01
CA ASP A 74 1.45 2.55 12.89
C ASP A 74 0.46 1.70 12.08
N CYS A 75 -0.14 2.26 11.02
CA CYS A 75 -0.99 1.53 10.09
C CYS A 75 -0.22 0.40 9.39
N ALA A 76 0.98 0.67 8.87
CA ALA A 76 1.81 -0.34 8.23
C ALA A 76 2.14 -1.51 9.18
N VAL A 77 2.46 -1.20 10.44
CA VAL A 77 2.75 -2.22 11.46
C VAL A 77 1.51 -3.06 11.79
N GLU A 78 0.34 -2.42 11.92
CA GLU A 78 -0.93 -3.13 12.19
C GLU A 78 -1.30 -4.02 11.00
N ILE A 79 -1.15 -3.54 9.75
CA ILE A 79 -1.34 -4.35 8.53
C ILE A 79 -0.46 -5.59 8.57
N GLN A 80 0.85 -5.44 8.83
CA GLN A 80 1.77 -6.58 8.85
C GLN A 80 1.36 -7.63 9.89
N LYS A 81 0.97 -7.21 11.10
CA LYS A 81 0.49 -8.13 12.14
C LYS A 81 -0.78 -8.87 11.72
N GLU A 82 -1.75 -8.14 11.18
CA GLU A 82 -3.06 -8.67 10.83
C GLU A 82 -2.99 -9.65 9.64
N LEU A 83 -2.16 -9.35 8.65
CA LEU A 83 -1.91 -10.25 7.52
C LEU A 83 -1.07 -11.46 7.94
N LYS A 84 -0.11 -11.29 8.85
CA LYS A 84 0.64 -12.41 9.42
C LYS A 84 -0.27 -13.44 10.09
N LEU A 85 -1.22 -13.00 10.91
CA LEU A 85 -2.16 -13.91 11.58
C LEU A 85 -2.95 -14.76 10.59
N ARG A 86 -3.43 -14.18 9.48
CA ARG A 86 -4.14 -14.93 8.43
C ARG A 86 -3.23 -15.84 7.63
N ASN A 87 -2.02 -15.38 7.31
CA ASN A 87 -1.03 -16.21 6.62
C ASN A 87 -0.61 -17.42 7.46
N ASP A 88 -0.64 -17.31 8.79
CA ASP A 88 -0.33 -18.44 9.68
C ASP A 88 -1.41 -19.55 9.63
N GLU A 89 -2.62 -19.27 9.14
CA GLU A 89 -3.69 -20.25 8.87
C GLU A 89 -3.56 -20.93 7.49
N LEU A 90 -2.67 -20.44 6.63
CA LEU A 90 -2.47 -20.93 5.27
C LEU A 90 -1.22 -21.82 5.16
N PRO A 91 -1.23 -22.82 4.25
CA PRO A 91 0.00 -23.51 3.86
C PRO A 91 1.06 -22.52 3.37
N GLU A 92 2.33 -22.79 3.67
CA GLU A 92 3.45 -21.89 3.35
C GLU A 92 3.46 -21.43 1.88
N ALA A 93 3.21 -22.35 0.94
CA ALA A 93 3.16 -22.05 -0.49
C ALA A 93 2.08 -21.03 -0.89
N ARG A 94 1.03 -20.89 -0.07
CA ARG A 94 -0.13 -20.02 -0.30
C ARG A 94 -0.13 -18.74 0.52
N ARG A 95 0.88 -18.52 1.37
CA ARG A 95 1.02 -17.27 2.12
C ARG A 95 1.23 -16.11 1.16
N MET A 96 0.49 -15.03 1.40
CA MET A 96 0.54 -13.79 0.65
C MET A 96 1.16 -12.70 1.54
N GLU A 97 2.47 -12.59 1.49
CA GLU A 97 3.21 -11.57 2.23
C GLU A 97 3.18 -10.25 1.46
N PHE A 98 2.93 -9.16 2.18
CA PHE A 98 3.02 -7.81 1.63
C PHE A 98 4.32 -7.15 2.10
N ARG A 99 5.02 -6.51 1.18
CA ARG A 99 6.07 -5.54 1.49
C ARG A 99 5.42 -4.17 1.64
N ILE A 100 5.95 -3.34 2.54
CA ILE A 100 5.43 -1.98 2.76
C ILE A 100 6.58 -0.99 2.88
N GLY A 101 6.51 0.08 2.10
CA GLY A 101 7.40 1.24 2.18
C GLY A 101 6.62 2.49 2.56
N VAL A 102 7.18 3.29 3.47
CA VAL A 102 6.61 4.57 3.91
C VAL A 102 7.61 5.69 3.68
N ASN A 103 7.16 6.79 3.10
CA ASN A 103 7.98 7.99 2.91
C ASN A 103 7.16 9.27 3.17
N LEU A 104 7.79 10.28 3.77
CA LEU A 104 7.23 11.63 3.91
C LEU A 104 7.86 12.53 2.86
N GLY A 105 7.04 13.16 2.00
CA GLY A 105 7.57 14.04 0.96
C GLY A 105 6.51 14.92 0.30
N ASP A 106 6.98 15.90 -0.46
CA ASP A 106 6.11 16.74 -1.27
C ASP A 106 5.49 15.92 -2.41
N VAL A 107 4.18 16.04 -2.56
CA VAL A 107 3.40 15.45 -3.65
C VAL A 107 2.59 16.52 -4.37
N VAL A 108 2.34 16.27 -5.64
CA VAL A 108 1.38 17.03 -6.46
C VAL A 108 0.04 16.31 -6.39
N GLU A 109 -0.99 17.01 -5.95
CA GLU A 109 -2.37 16.53 -5.92
C GLU A 109 -3.09 16.89 -7.22
N ASP A 110 -3.68 15.89 -7.87
CA ASP A 110 -4.53 16.05 -9.07
C ASP A 110 -5.79 15.19 -8.89
N GLY A 111 -6.89 15.85 -8.54
CA GLY A 111 -8.13 15.18 -8.16
C GLY A 111 -7.94 14.26 -6.95
N GLU A 112 -8.17 12.96 -7.15
CA GLU A 112 -7.97 11.93 -6.13
C GLU A 112 -6.57 11.30 -6.17
N SER A 113 -5.80 11.56 -7.22
CA SER A 113 -4.47 11.02 -7.44
C SER A 113 -3.37 11.88 -6.81
N ILE A 114 -2.23 11.27 -6.53
CA ILE A 114 -1.01 11.97 -6.11
C ILE A 114 0.18 11.55 -6.98
N TYR A 115 1.04 12.52 -7.29
CA TYR A 115 2.22 12.33 -8.13
C TYR A 115 3.46 12.97 -7.51
N GLY A 116 4.64 12.53 -7.95
CA GLY A 116 5.92 13.15 -7.63
C GLY A 116 6.89 12.21 -6.92
N ASP A 117 8.07 12.74 -6.62
CA ASP A 117 9.19 11.96 -6.09
C ASP A 117 8.88 11.30 -4.75
N GLY A 118 8.04 11.93 -3.91
CA GLY A 118 7.60 11.34 -2.65
C GLY A 118 6.93 9.98 -2.81
N VAL A 119 6.16 9.79 -3.89
CA VAL A 119 5.50 8.52 -4.25
C VAL A 119 6.52 7.51 -4.75
N ASN A 120 7.43 7.93 -5.64
CA ASN A 120 8.47 7.07 -6.20
C ASN A 120 9.43 6.54 -5.12
N ILE A 121 9.75 7.37 -4.12
CA ILE A 121 10.59 6.97 -2.99
C ILE A 121 9.85 5.94 -2.12
N ALA A 122 8.56 6.13 -1.82
CA ALA A 122 7.77 5.15 -1.06
C ALA A 122 7.76 3.77 -1.75
N ALA A 123 7.50 3.75 -3.07
CA ALA A 123 7.55 2.52 -3.86
C ALA A 123 8.95 1.89 -3.89
N ARG A 124 10.01 2.71 -3.95
CA ARG A 124 11.38 2.19 -3.90
C ARG A 124 11.74 1.60 -2.54
N VAL A 125 11.28 2.21 -1.45
CA VAL A 125 11.44 1.65 -0.10
C VAL A 125 10.68 0.32 0.03
N GLU A 126 9.45 0.25 -0.49
CA GLU A 126 8.66 -0.98 -0.53
C GLU A 126 9.43 -2.10 -1.24
N SER A 127 9.98 -1.84 -2.42
CA SER A 127 10.69 -2.86 -3.20
C SER A 127 11.94 -3.42 -2.52
N LEU A 128 12.51 -2.69 -1.54
CA LEU A 128 13.69 -3.07 -0.76
C LEU A 128 13.33 -3.76 0.57
N ALA A 129 12.05 -3.81 0.94
CA ALA A 129 11.60 -4.50 2.14
C ALA A 129 11.55 -6.02 1.92
N ASP A 130 11.75 -6.78 3.01
CA ASP A 130 11.88 -8.24 3.01
C ASP A 130 10.85 -8.95 3.90
#